data_AF-A0A177KJF8-F1
#
_entry.id   AF-A0A177KJF8-F1
#
_cell.length_a   1.000
_cell.length_b   1.000
_cell.length_c   1.000
_cell.angle_alpha   90.00
_cell.angle_beta   90.00
_cell.angle_gamma   90.00
#
_symmetry.space_group_name_H-M   'P 1'
#
loop_
_entity.id
_entity.type
_entity.pdbx_description
1 polymer ?
#
loop_
_entity_poly.entity_id
_entity_poly.type
_entity_poly.pdbx_seq_one_letter_code
_entity_poly.pdbx_strand_id
1 'polypeptide(L)' 'MLSDHTIIEQIERTSFPEYLREIEDTPVEDMFGDEIMSNDIYFVMKDGSVVLEQNIGEYAVQYMDAIEKQAEA' A
#
# COMPACT_ATOMS: atom_id res chain seq x y z
N MET A 1 3.45 12.63 40.14
CA MET A 1 3.03 13.29 38.89
C MET A 1 4.06 12.94 37.84
N LEU A 2 3.60 12.35 36.73
CA LEU A 2 4.33 11.86 35.56
C LEU A 2 5.32 10.71 35.82
N SER A 3 4.79 9.50 35.69
CA SER A 3 5.56 8.32 35.38
C SER A 3 6.24 8.56 34.03
N ASP A 4 7.56 8.69 34.01
CA ASP A 4 8.36 8.60 32.79
C ASP A 4 8.17 7.20 32.22
N HIS A 5 7.15 7.03 31.39
CA HIS A 5 7.04 5.86 30.54
C HIS A 5 8.10 6.03 29.48
N THR A 6 9.23 5.34 29.66
CA THR A 6 10.22 5.06 28.62
C THR A 6 9.44 4.71 27.35
N ILE A 7 9.44 5.61 26.37
CA ILE A 7 8.99 5.27 25.03
C ILE A 7 9.98 4.20 24.60
N ILE A 8 9.50 2.96 24.59
CA ILE A 8 10.28 1.82 24.15
C ILE A 8 10.71 2.18 22.72
N GLU A 9 12.01 2.39 22.54
CA GLU A 9 12.66 2.46 21.23
C GLU A 9 12.47 1.10 20.55
N GLN A 10 11.29 0.88 19.99
CA GLN A 10 10.90 -0.33 19.29
C GLN A 10 11.06 -0.16 17.77
N ILE A 11 11.99 0.71 17.34
CA ILE A 11 12.25 0.97 15.92
C ILE A 11 13.35 0.04 15.37
N GLU A 12 14.09 -0.67 16.21
CA GLU A 12 15.13 -1.59 15.73
C GLU A 12 14.86 -3.02 16.18
N ARG A 13 14.11 -3.83 15.41
CA ARG A 13 14.38 -5.29 15.36
C ARG A 13 13.57 -6.17 14.41
N THR A 14 12.97 -5.65 13.37
CA THR A 14 12.55 -6.55 12.30
C THR A 14 13.06 -6.05 10.98
N SER A 15 14.09 -6.72 10.45
CA SER A 15 14.45 -6.72 9.03
C SER A 15 13.31 -7.31 8.15
N PHE A 16 12.08 -7.34 8.66
CA PHE A 16 10.90 -7.65 7.90
C PHE A 16 10.62 -6.44 7.02
N PRO A 17 10.64 -6.60 5.71
CA PRO A 17 10.21 -5.54 4.84
C PRO A 17 8.79 -5.09 5.22
N GLU A 18 8.56 -3.79 5.34
CA GLU A 18 7.23 -3.25 5.68
C GLU A 18 6.13 -3.74 4.71
N TYR A 19 6.49 -4.09 3.47
CA TYR A 19 5.59 -4.68 2.48
C TYR A 19 5.07 -6.09 2.84
N LEU A 20 5.59 -6.75 3.87
CA LEU A 20 5.13 -8.06 4.38
C LEU A 20 4.29 -7.96 5.66
N ARG A 21 3.94 -6.75 6.14
CA ARG A 21 2.93 -6.64 7.20
C ARG A 21 1.60 -7.13 6.65
N GLU A 22 1.05 -8.18 7.26
CA GLU A 22 -0.37 -8.50 7.11
C GLU A 22 -1.16 -7.29 7.64
N ILE A 23 -1.84 -6.58 6.74
CA ILE A 23 -2.76 -5.51 7.12
C ILE A 23 -4.02 -6.22 7.61
N GLU A 24 -4.15 -6.40 8.93
CA GLU A 24 -5.34 -7.03 9.54
C GLU A 24 -6.56 -6.07 9.57
N ASP A 25 -6.37 -4.78 9.30
CA ASP A 25 -7.42 -3.76 9.37
C ASP A 25 -7.98 -3.40 7.98
N THR A 26 -8.92 -4.21 7.48
CA THR A 26 -9.83 -3.78 6.39
C THR A 26 -11.08 -3.11 6.97
N PRO A 27 -11.63 -2.07 6.32
CA PRO A 27 -11.27 -1.57 4.98
C PRO A 27 -10.02 -0.69 4.98
N VAL A 28 -9.24 -0.79 3.90
CA VAL A 28 -8.12 0.12 3.60
C VAL A 28 -8.52 0.95 2.39
N GLU A 29 -8.30 2.27 2.41
CA GLU A 29 -8.55 3.11 1.23
C GLU A 29 -7.34 3.06 0.29
N ASP A 30 -7.56 2.83 -1.00
CA ASP A 30 -6.52 2.94 -2.02
C ASP A 30 -6.22 4.41 -2.35
N MET A 31 -5.16 4.68 -3.10
CA MET A 31 -4.76 6.05 -3.40
C MET A 31 -5.74 6.82 -4.32
N PHE A 32 -6.70 6.13 -4.93
CA PHE A 32 -7.74 6.71 -5.79
C PHE A 32 -9.05 6.93 -5.02
N GLY A 33 -9.11 6.54 -3.74
CA GLY A 33 -10.26 6.70 -2.85
C GLY A 33 -11.21 5.51 -2.82
N ASP A 34 -10.82 4.37 -3.43
CA ASP A 34 -11.63 3.15 -3.41
C ASP A 34 -11.33 2.31 -2.17
N GLU A 35 -12.37 1.73 -1.58
CA GLU A 35 -12.24 0.85 -0.41
C GLU A 35 -11.76 -0.55 -0.84
N ILE A 36 -10.62 -0.97 -0.29
CA ILE A 36 -10.08 -2.31 -0.36
C ILE A 36 -10.67 -3.13 0.79
N MET A 37 -11.42 -4.16 0.43
CA MET A 37 -12.09 -5.07 1.35
C MET A 37 -11.28 -6.34 1.56
N SER A 38 -11.72 -7.14 2.54
CA SER A 38 -11.12 -8.46 2.75
C SER A 38 -11.27 -9.32 1.50
N ASN A 39 -10.17 -9.95 1.08
CA ASN A 39 -10.00 -10.76 -0.15
C ASN A 39 -9.81 -9.99 -1.46
N ASP A 40 -9.79 -8.66 -1.45
CA ASP A 40 -9.39 -7.91 -2.63
C ASP A 40 -7.88 -8.04 -2.89
N ILE A 41 -7.51 -8.01 -4.17
CA ILE A 41 -6.11 -7.96 -4.58
C ILE A 41 -5.69 -6.50 -4.67
N TYR A 42 -4.64 -6.15 -3.95
CA TYR A 42 -4.04 -4.82 -3.97
C TYR A 42 -2.52 -4.90 -3.94
N PHE A 43 -1.88 -3.80 -4.30
CA PHE A 43 -0.44 -3.67 -4.42
C PHE A 43 0.06 -2.53 -3.54
N VAL A 44 1.10 -2.79 -2.76
CA VAL A 44 1.86 -1.75 -2.06
C VAL A 44 3.11 -1.43 -2.88
N MET A 45 3.20 -0.20 -3.33
CA MET A 45 4.25 0.30 -4.22
C MET A 45 5.52 0.64 -3.44
N LYS A 46 6.64 0.86 -4.15
CA LYS A 46 7.94 1.17 -3.52
C LYS A 46 7.94 2.51 -2.78
N ASP A 47 7.08 3.43 -3.17
CA ASP A 47 6.86 4.73 -2.53
C ASP A 47 5.86 4.66 -1.34
N GLY A 48 5.28 3.48 -1.08
CA GLY A 48 4.30 3.26 -0.02
C GLY A 48 2.85 3.45 -0.47
N SER A 49 2.60 3.84 -1.73
CA SER A 49 1.25 3.98 -2.28
C SER A 49 0.52 2.62 -2.31
N VAL A 50 -0.75 2.62 -1.94
CA VAL A 50 -1.62 1.41 -1.99
C VAL A 50 -2.56 1.53 -3.18
N VAL A 51 -2.58 0.51 -4.04
CA VAL A 51 -3.34 0.53 -5.30
C VAL A 51 -4.14 -0.76 -5.44
N LEU A 52 -5.46 -0.64 -5.59
CA LEU A 52 -6.32 -1.79 -5.89
C LEU A 52 -5.98 -2.36 -7.27
N GLU A 53 -6.12 -3.68 -7.48
CA GLU A 53 -5.83 -4.33 -8.77
C GLU A 53 -6.54 -3.64 -9.95
N GLN A 54 -7.78 -3.20 -9.74
CA GLN A 54 -8.59 -2.55 -10.77
C GLN A 54 -7.99 -1.22 -11.23
N ASN A 55 -7.24 -0.53 -10.34
CA ASN A 55 -6.66 0.79 -10.58
C ASN A 55 -5.18 0.71 -10.98
N ILE A 56 -4.61 -0.48 -11.13
CA ILE A 56 -3.18 -0.65 -11.44
C ILE A 56 -2.80 -0.07 -12.80
N GLY A 57 -3.70 -0.15 -13.78
CA GLY A 57 -3.50 0.43 -15.11
C GLY A 57 -3.42 1.95 -15.05
N GLU A 58 -4.35 2.57 -14.32
CA GLU A 58 -4.36 4.02 -14.10
C GLU A 58 -3.11 4.49 -13.35
N TYR A 59 -2.72 3.76 -12.30
CA TYR A 59 -1.48 4.05 -11.57
C TYR A 59 -0.25 4.00 -12.48
N ALA A 60 -0.13 2.98 -13.32
CA ALA A 60 1.02 2.82 -14.20
C ALA A 60 1.14 4.01 -15.18
N VAL A 61 0.02 4.48 -15.74
CA VAL A 61 0.01 5.60 -16.68
C VAL A 61 0.33 6.93 -15.97
N GLN A 62 -0.26 7.18 -14.79
CA GLN A 62 -0.11 8.46 -14.11
C GLN A 62 1.22 8.62 -13.35
N TYR A 63 1.74 7.53 -12.78
CA TYR A 63 2.86 7.59 -11.83
C TYR A 63 4.10 6.79 -12.25
N MET A 64 4.02 5.96 -13.29
CA MET A 64 5.14 5.13 -13.76
C MET A 64 5.54 5.39 -15.23
N ASP A 65 5.08 6.48 -15.82
CA ASP A 65 5.31 6.83 -17.23
C ASP A 65 4.90 5.71 -18.22
N ALA A 66 3.93 4.86 -17.84
CA ALA A 66 3.44 3.83 -18.74
C ALA A 66 2.62 4.45 -19.87
N ILE A 67 2.74 3.86 -21.06
CA ILE A 67 1.92 4.25 -22.21
C ILE A 67 0.94 3.12 -22.46
N GLU A 68 -0.34 3.38 -22.23
CA GLU A 68 -1.40 2.44 -22.58
C GLU A 68 -1.45 2.25 -24.11
N LYS A 69 -1.49 0.99 -24.53
CA LYS A 69 -1.58 0.60 -25.94
C LYS A 69 -2.63 -0.50 -26.08
N GLN A 70 -3.52 -0.33 -27.05
CA GLN A 70 -4.42 -1.38 -27.48
C GLN A 70 -3.86 -2.03 -28.75
N ALA A 71 -3.70 -3.34 -28.73
CA ALA A 71 -3.36 -4.08 -29.95
C ALA A 71 -4.57 -4.08 -30.89
N GLU A 72 -4.35 -3.77 -32.17
CA GLU A 72 -5.35 -4.02 -33.21
C GLU A 72 -5.48 -5.54 -33.42
N ALA A 73 -6.72 -6.00 -33.53
CA ALA A 73 -7.07 -7.43 -33.70
C ALA A 73 -6.95 -7.90 -35.16
#